data_AF-A0A1I1X9V9-F1
#
_entry.id   AF-A0A1I1X9V9-F1
#
_cell.length_a   1.000
_cell.length_b   1.000
_cell.length_c   1.000
_cell.angle_alpha   90.00
_cell.angle_beta   90.00
_cell.angle_gamma   90.00
#
_symmetry.space_group_name_H-M   'P 1'
#
loop_
_entity.id
_entity.type
_entity.pdbx_description
1 polymer ?
#
loop_
_entity_poly.entity_id
_entity_poly.type
_entity_poly.pdbx_seq_one_letter_code
_entity_poly.pdbx_strand_id
1 'polypeptide(L)'
;MANTPTNERDTGKDVRADDALKSGARRTGPARRGFAGMDPARQREIASLGGRAAHASGNAHQFTSEEAREAGRKSHRKSAASADNAAASANP
;
A
#
# COMPACT_ATOMS: atom_id res chain seq x y z
N MET A 1 16.13 -5.88 -33.96
CA MET A 1 14.90 -5.62 -33.18
C MET A 1 14.41 -6.94 -32.61
N ALA A 2 14.37 -7.10 -31.28
CA ALA A 2 13.76 -8.26 -30.64
C ALA A 2 12.93 -7.79 -29.44
N ASN A 3 11.66 -8.18 -29.46
CA ASN A 3 10.62 -7.79 -28.52
C ASN A 3 10.90 -8.38 -27.13
N THR A 4 10.89 -7.51 -26.11
CA THR A 4 10.94 -7.93 -24.71
C THR A 4 9.61 -8.60 -24.33
N PRO A 5 9.60 -9.82 -23.76
CA PRO A 5 8.38 -10.42 -23.25
C PRO A 5 7.84 -9.58 -22.08
N THR A 6 6.61 -9.08 -22.23
CA THR A 6 5.81 -8.51 -21.16
C THR A 6 5.59 -9.58 -20.10
N ASN A 7 6.20 -9.41 -18.94
CA ASN A 7 6.03 -10.28 -17.79
C ASN A 7 4.59 -10.15 -17.26
N GLU A 8 3.73 -11.09 -17.68
CA GLU A 8 2.43 -11.36 -17.06
C GLU A 8 2.70 -11.76 -15.61
N ARG A 9 2.63 -10.77 -14.72
CA ARG A 9 2.53 -11.04 -13.29
C ARG A 9 1.13 -11.57 -13.05
N ASP A 10 1.03 -12.90 -13.09
CA ASP A 10 0.02 -13.68 -12.40
C ASP A 10 0.06 -13.31 -10.91
N THR A 11 -0.63 -12.22 -10.58
CA THR A 11 -0.99 -11.92 -9.21
C THR A 11 -2.23 -12.75 -8.89
N GLY A 12 -2.03 -14.04 -8.68
CA GLY A 12 -2.86 -14.85 -7.80
C GLY A 12 -2.82 -14.23 -6.41
N LYS A 13 -3.54 -13.12 -6.23
CA LYS A 13 -3.94 -12.67 -4.91
C LYS A 13 -4.90 -13.73 -4.42
N ASP A 14 -4.40 -14.61 -3.58
CA ASP A 14 -5.20 -15.21 -2.53
C ASP A 14 -5.84 -14.05 -1.76
N VAL A 15 -7.04 -13.69 -2.21
CA VAL A 15 -7.91 -12.75 -1.50
C VAL A 15 -8.36 -13.52 -0.28
N ARG A 16 -7.54 -13.46 0.78
CA ARG A 16 -7.95 -13.90 2.11
C ARG A 16 -9.24 -13.18 2.44
N ALA A 17 -10.31 -13.96 2.49
CA ALA A 17 -11.69 -13.51 2.59
C ALA A 17 -12.03 -13.05 4.03
N ASP A 18 -11.09 -12.41 4.71
CA ASP A 18 -11.19 -12.02 6.12
C ASP A 18 -11.39 -10.50 6.30
N ASP A 19 -11.28 -9.70 5.23
CA ASP A 19 -11.57 -8.26 5.25
C ASP A 19 -13.07 -7.91 5.04
N ALA A 20 -13.93 -8.90 4.80
CA ALA A 20 -15.33 -8.69 4.45
C ALA A 20 -16.31 -8.59 5.65
N LEU A 21 -15.85 -8.73 6.90
CA LEU A 21 -16.73 -8.75 8.09
C LEU A 21 -16.42 -7.64 9.11
N LYS A 22 -16.39 -6.38 8.68
CA LYS A 22 -16.44 -5.23 9.61
C LYS A 22 -17.34 -4.09 9.13
N SER A 23 -18.48 -4.41 8.51
CA SER A 23 -19.51 -3.42 8.16
C SER A 23 -20.90 -3.82 8.65
N GLY A 24 -20.98 -4.53 9.79
CA GLY A 24 -22.23 -5.08 10.34
C GLY A 24 -22.56 -4.62 11.76
N ALA A 25 -21.92 -3.60 12.32
CA ALA A 25 -22.20 -3.14 13.68
C ALA A 25 -22.53 -1.65 13.71
N ARG A 26 -23.84 -1.38 13.72
CA ARG A 26 -24.55 -0.16 14.17
C ARG A 26 -23.63 0.89 14.80
N ARG A 27 -23.23 1.89 14.03
CA ARG A 27 -22.61 3.11 14.56
C ARG A 27 -23.57 4.26 14.28
N THR A 28 -24.53 4.45 15.20
CA THR A 28 -25.12 5.77 15.39
C THR A 28 -23.99 6.66 15.89
N GLY A 29 -23.33 7.31 14.95
CA GLY A 29 -22.18 8.17 15.15
C GLY A 29 -22.22 9.24 14.08
N PRO A 30 -21.64 10.41 14.31
CA PRO A 30 -21.74 11.54 13.38
C PRO A 30 -21.40 11.03 11.99
N ALA A 31 -22.33 11.25 11.04
CA ALA A 31 -22.19 10.81 9.65
C ALA A 31 -20.76 11.09 9.20
N ARG A 32 -20.09 10.09 8.63
CA ARG A 32 -18.72 10.28 8.16
C ARG A 32 -18.73 11.43 7.16
N ARG A 33 -18.10 12.54 7.53
CA ARG A 33 -18.02 13.78 6.77
C ARG A 33 -16.57 14.03 6.38
N GLY A 34 -16.36 14.82 5.33
CA GLY A 34 -15.03 15.12 4.83
C GLY A 34 -14.35 13.89 4.23
N PHE A 35 -13.02 13.86 4.27
CA PHE A 35 -12.20 12.84 3.59
C PHE A 35 -12.58 11.40 3.98
N ALA A 36 -12.87 11.15 5.26
CA ALA A 36 -13.21 9.82 5.78
C ALA A 36 -14.62 9.31 5.38
N GLY A 37 -15.49 10.19 4.87
CA GLY A 37 -16.84 9.84 4.39
C GLY A 37 -16.97 9.79 2.87
N MET A 38 -15.91 10.11 2.15
CA MET A 38 -15.88 10.14 0.69
C MET A 38 -15.75 8.73 0.11
N ASP A 39 -16.05 8.54 -1.18
CA ASP A 39 -15.81 7.26 -1.87
C ASP A 39 -14.32 6.84 -1.81
N PRO A 40 -14.00 5.54 -1.59
CA PRO A 40 -12.62 5.07 -1.50
C PRO A 40 -11.75 5.36 -2.73
N ALA A 41 -12.29 5.34 -3.95
CA ALA A 41 -11.53 5.69 -5.15
C ALA A 41 -11.13 7.16 -5.13
N ARG A 42 -12.06 8.03 -4.73
CA ARG A 42 -11.81 9.47 -4.62
C ARG A 42 -10.85 9.81 -3.47
N GLN A 43 -10.92 9.09 -2.35
CA GLN A 43 -9.94 9.22 -1.26
C GLN A 43 -8.52 8.89 -1.75
N ARG A 44 -8.35 7.80 -2.49
CA ARG A 44 -7.05 7.41 -3.05
C ARG A 44 -6.51 8.46 -4.00
N GLU A 45 -7.35 8.96 -4.90
CA GLU A 45 -6.97 10.01 -5.85
C GLU A 45 -6.48 11.27 -5.14
N ILE A 46 -7.23 11.76 -4.16
CA ILE A 46 -6.87 12.93 -3.37
C ILE A 46 -5.59 12.69 -2.55
N ALA A 47 -5.44 11.52 -1.93
CA ALA A 47 -4.21 11.17 -1.20
C ALA A 47 -2.99 11.13 -2.14
N SER A 48 -3.13 10.51 -3.31
CA SER A 48 -2.09 10.47 -4.34
C SER A 48 -1.75 11.86 -4.87
N LEU A 49 -2.73 12.75 -4.99
CA LEU A 49 -2.50 14.14 -5.41
C LEU A 49 -1.77 14.93 -4.31
N GLY A 50 -2.19 14.80 -3.05
CA GLY A 50 -1.57 15.48 -1.92
C GLY A 50 -0.09 15.12 -1.74
N GLY A 51 0.24 13.83 -1.85
CA GLY A 51 1.64 13.37 -1.81
C GLY A 51 2.48 13.94 -2.96
N ARG A 52 1.95 13.90 -4.20
CA ARG A 52 2.64 14.49 -5.37
C ARG A 52 2.83 15.99 -5.25
N ALA A 53 1.82 16.71 -4.76
CA ALA A 53 1.88 18.15 -4.56
C ALA A 53 2.92 18.54 -3.52
N ALA A 54 3.04 17.80 -2.41
CA ALA A 54 4.04 18.05 -1.37
C ALA A 54 5.48 17.85 -1.88
N HIS A 55 5.70 16.88 -2.76
CA HIS A 55 6.99 16.70 -3.44
C HIS A 55 7.26 17.80 -4.47
N ALA A 56 6.23 18.18 -5.25
CA ALA A 56 6.37 19.21 -6.27
C ALA A 56 6.60 20.62 -5.68
N SER A 57 6.00 20.93 -4.52
CA SER A 57 6.16 22.24 -3.86
C SER A 57 7.50 22.43 -3.17
N GLY A 58 8.39 21.42 -3.15
CA GLY A 58 9.72 21.51 -2.57
C GLY A 58 9.75 21.55 -1.04
N ASN A 59 8.60 21.42 -0.37
CA ASN A 59 8.54 21.31 1.09
C ASN A 59 8.99 19.91 1.59
N ALA A 60 8.94 18.90 0.73
CA ALA A 60 9.44 17.57 1.03
C ALA A 60 10.86 17.37 0.47
N HIS A 61 11.68 16.58 1.18
CA HIS A 61 12.95 16.10 0.64
C HIS A 61 12.72 15.36 -0.68
N GLN A 62 13.50 15.73 -1.70
CA GLN A 62 13.50 15.05 -2.99
C GLN A 62 14.36 13.80 -2.88
N PHE A 63 13.72 12.64 -2.83
CA PHE A 63 14.44 11.38 -2.89
C PHE A 63 14.96 11.15 -4.29
N THR A 64 16.26 10.90 -4.41
CA THR A 64 16.81 10.35 -5.64
C THR A 64 16.26 8.94 -5.85
N SER A 65 16.22 8.45 -7.10
CA SER A 65 15.75 7.09 -7.39
C SER A 65 16.57 6.02 -6.68
N GLU A 66 17.85 6.29 -6.42
CA GLU A 66 18.74 5.41 -5.67
C GLU A 66 18.37 5.35 -4.19
N GLU A 67 18.13 6.50 -3.57
CA GLU A 67 17.75 6.61 -2.16
C GLU A 67 16.36 6.00 -1.90
N ALA A 68 15.38 6.24 -2.78
CA ALA A 68 14.07 5.60 -2.70
C ALA A 68 14.17 4.07 -2.76
N ARG A 69 15.07 3.55 -3.62
CA ARG A 69 15.32 2.11 -3.74
C ARG A 69 16.04 1.56 -2.52
N GLU A 70 16.94 2.30 -1.88
CA GLU A 70 17.60 1.87 -0.64
C GLU A 70 16.67 1.95 0.59
N ALA A 71 15.78 2.93 0.65
CA ALA A 71 14.72 2.99 1.66
C ALA A 71 13.73 1.83 1.49
N GLY A 72 13.33 1.53 0.25
CA GLY A 72 12.50 0.37 -0.11
C GLY A 72 13.15 -0.96 0.29
N ARG A 73 14.34 -1.24 -0.27
CA ARG A 73 15.50 -1.81 0.45
C ARG A 73 15.29 -2.24 1.90
N LYS A 74 15.50 -1.26 2.75
CA LYS A 74 15.54 -1.38 4.21
C LYS A 74 14.17 -1.71 4.81
N SER A 75 13.11 -1.19 4.22
CA SER A 75 11.73 -1.44 4.65
C SER A 75 11.34 -2.91 4.41
N HIS A 76 11.55 -3.43 3.20
CA HIS A 76 11.21 -4.81 2.87
C HIS A 76 12.08 -5.82 3.61
N ARG A 77 13.34 -5.50 3.96
CA ARG A 77 14.18 -6.40 4.77
C ARG A 77 13.61 -6.61 6.17
N LYS A 78 13.00 -5.59 6.77
CA LYS A 78 12.32 -5.72 8.07
C LYS A 78 11.06 -6.57 7.97
N SER A 79 10.31 -6.44 6.87
CA SER A 79 9.12 -7.26 6.60
C SER A 79 9.49 -8.71 6.29
N ALA A 80 10.51 -8.93 5.46
CA ALA A 80 11.00 -10.24 5.06
C ALA A 80 11.59 -10.99 6.27
N ALA A 81 12.45 -10.36 7.07
CA ALA A 81 12.98 -10.98 8.28
C ALA A 81 11.89 -11.36 9.30
N SER A 82 10.77 -10.61 9.33
CA SER A 82 9.61 -10.97 10.17
C SER A 82 8.76 -12.10 9.56
N ALA A 83 8.72 -12.22 8.23
CA ALA A 83 8.03 -13.30 7.52
C ALA A 83 8.80 -14.62 7.59
N ASP A 84 10.13 -14.57 7.50
CA ASP A 84 11.01 -15.74 7.62
C ASP A 84 10.91 -16.38 9.02
N ASN A 85 10.81 -15.57 10.08
CA ASN A 85 10.59 -16.05 11.45
C ASN A 85 9.16 -16.59 11.68
N ALA A 86 8.16 -16.07 10.96
CA ALA A 86 6.77 -16.56 11.03
C ALA A 86 6.57 -17.87 10.24
N ALA A 87 7.33 -18.07 9.16
CA ALA A 87 7.34 -19.32 8.40
C ALA A 87 8.06 -20.46 9.16
N ALA A 88 9.07 -20.14 9.96
CA ALA A 88 9.76 -21.12 10.80
C ALA A 88 8.97 -21.55 12.05
N SER A 89 7.98 -20.79 12.49
CA SER A 89 7.11 -21.13 13.64
C SER A 89 5.78 -21.79 13.25
N ALA A 90 5.48 -21.88 11.96
CA ALA A 90 4.37 -22.65 11.41
C ALA A 90 4.86 -24.07 11.03
N ASN A 91 5.04 -24.89 12.07
CA ASN A 91 5.34 -26.34 12.14
C ASN A 91 5.61 -27.16 10.85
N PRO A 92 6.63 -28.05 10.84
CA PRO A 92 6.47 -29.38 10.25
C PRO A 92 5.54 -30.28 11.10
#